data_AF-A0A532EI83-F1
#
_entry.id   AF-A0A532EI83-F1
#
_cell.length_a   1.000
_cell.length_b   1.000
_cell.length_c   1.000
_cell.angle_alpha   90.00
_cell.angle_beta   90.00
_cell.angle_gamma   90.00
#
_symmetry.space_group_name_H-M   'P 1'
#
loop_
_entity.id
_entity.type
_entity.pdbx_description
1 polymer ?
#
loop_
_entity_poly.entity_id
_entity_poly.type
_entity_poly.pdbx_seq_one_letter_code
_entity_poly.pdbx_strand_id
1 'polypeptide(L)'
;MMRRRGMSVGLGVMVWGILSLSVAIAPATADPVTFQFTGEVFSVDSRLGGSTGFTNGNSFIGSYTFDPTALDTNPATTSGVYRSLTNWTVQVGAHTATFVSLPPVNAISVANDLFFTPTNILDVYGVHAVATGMVVNGLAVADFDLTLQDNSHTAFNSDALPATPPSLNSFANRTLRLRFLTMNGGLAHVQANVASLTAVPVPAAVLLFGTGLTALISLGAGSRRRKQIRVA
;
A
#
# COMPACT_ATOMS: atom_id res chain seq x y z
N MET A 1 64.54 -16.82 50.87
CA MET A 1 64.14 -15.48 50.37
C MET A 1 64.30 -15.47 48.85
N MET A 2 63.25 -15.71 48.08
CA MET A 2 63.07 -15.23 46.69
C MET A 2 61.69 -15.63 46.17
N ARG A 3 61.04 -14.65 45.53
CA ARG A 3 59.59 -14.51 45.30
C ARG A 3 59.11 -15.28 44.08
N ARG A 4 57.97 -15.98 44.20
CA ARG A 4 57.15 -16.44 43.07
C ARG A 4 56.43 -15.23 42.45
N ARG A 5 56.57 -15.03 41.14
CA ARG A 5 55.77 -14.07 40.36
C ARG A 5 54.53 -14.79 39.83
N GLY A 6 53.36 -14.41 40.31
CA GLY A 6 52.07 -14.82 39.72
C GLY A 6 51.75 -13.93 38.53
N MET A 7 51.57 -14.55 37.36
CA MET A 7 50.93 -13.92 36.19
C MET A 7 49.41 -14.03 36.37
N SER A 8 48.74 -12.91 36.64
CA SER A 8 47.30 -12.78 36.54
C SER A 8 46.95 -12.27 35.14
N VAL A 9 46.63 -13.20 34.23
CA VAL A 9 46.09 -12.91 32.89
C VAL A 9 44.61 -13.24 32.88
N GLY A 10 43.79 -12.28 32.42
CA GLY A 10 42.53 -12.60 31.75
C GLY A 10 41.25 -12.52 32.60
N LEU A 11 40.82 -11.32 32.97
CA LEU A 11 39.43 -11.09 33.43
C LEU A 11 38.77 -9.87 32.75
N GLY A 12 39.38 -9.31 31.70
CA GLY A 12 38.93 -8.06 31.07
C GLY A 12 38.09 -8.19 29.80
N VAL A 13 37.99 -9.38 29.18
CA VAL A 13 37.42 -9.51 27.81
C VAL A 13 35.98 -10.04 27.81
N MET A 14 35.47 -10.60 28.91
CA MET A 14 34.20 -11.33 28.89
C MET A 14 32.93 -10.47 29.03
N VAL A 15 33.05 -9.21 29.48
CA VAL A 15 31.87 -8.35 29.75
C VAL A 15 31.40 -7.55 28.52
N TRP A 16 32.21 -7.47 27.47
CA TRP A 16 31.86 -6.73 26.25
C TRP A 16 31.11 -7.54 25.19
N GLY A 17 31.07 -8.87 25.31
CA GLY A 17 30.35 -9.74 24.36
C GLY A 17 28.86 -9.88 24.64
N ILE A 18 28.37 -9.45 25.80
CA ILE A 18 26.98 -9.69 26.24
C ILE A 18 26.10 -8.43 26.07
N LEU A 19 26.69 -7.23 25.97
CA LEU A 19 25.93 -5.98 25.80
C LEU A 19 25.65 -5.59 24.33
N SER A 20 25.98 -6.46 23.37
CA SER A 20 25.68 -6.28 21.94
C SER A 20 24.44 -7.04 21.46
N LEU A 21 23.78 -7.83 22.34
CA LEU A 21 22.58 -8.61 21.98
C LEU A 21 21.24 -7.94 22.33
N SER A 22 21.24 -6.75 22.93
CA SER A 22 20.02 -5.98 23.17
C SER A 22 19.81 -4.89 22.11
N VAL A 23 19.95 -5.25 20.84
CA VAL A 23 19.20 -4.53 19.80
C VAL A 23 17.75 -4.86 20.12
N ALA A 24 17.03 -3.90 20.72
CA ALA A 24 15.60 -3.96 20.77
C ALA A 24 15.14 -4.17 19.33
N ILE A 25 14.65 -5.37 19.05
CA ILE A 25 13.97 -5.68 17.80
C ILE A 25 12.69 -4.86 17.88
N ALA A 26 12.77 -3.58 17.49
CA ALA A 26 11.57 -2.84 17.17
C ALA A 26 10.83 -3.70 16.13
N PRO A 27 9.52 -3.95 16.30
CA PRO A 27 8.78 -4.61 15.25
C PRO A 27 9.04 -3.81 13.97
N ALA A 28 9.55 -4.48 12.94
CA ALA A 28 9.58 -3.90 11.61
C ALA A 28 8.11 -3.73 11.22
N THR A 29 7.53 -2.59 11.56
CA THR A 29 6.23 -2.21 11.03
C THR A 29 6.42 -2.16 9.53
N ALA A 30 5.73 -3.04 8.80
CA ALA A 30 5.78 -3.02 7.35
C ALA A 30 5.35 -1.63 6.88
N ASP A 31 6.23 -0.95 6.14
CA ASP A 31 5.91 0.36 5.61
C ASP A 31 4.70 0.20 4.66
N PRO A 32 3.63 1.00 4.86
CA PRO A 32 2.47 0.94 3.97
C PRO A 32 2.90 1.19 2.53
N VAL A 33 2.40 0.37 1.62
CA VAL A 33 2.66 0.48 0.19
C VAL A 33 1.61 1.40 -0.41
N THR A 34 2.06 2.40 -1.18
CA THR A 34 1.16 3.31 -1.89
C THR A 34 1.34 3.16 -3.38
N PHE A 35 0.25 2.87 -4.09
CA PHE A 35 0.23 2.93 -5.55
C PHE A 35 -0.52 4.17 -5.99
N GLN A 36 0.00 4.81 -7.03
CA GLN A 36 -0.63 5.92 -7.73
C GLN A 36 -1.08 5.44 -9.10
N PHE A 37 -2.25 5.91 -9.53
CA PHE A 37 -2.82 5.58 -10.82
C PHE A 37 -3.26 6.83 -11.57
N THR A 38 -3.26 6.74 -12.90
CA THR A 38 -3.83 7.76 -13.79
C THR A 38 -4.56 7.10 -14.95
N GLY A 39 -5.37 7.89 -15.65
CA GLY A 39 -6.00 7.46 -16.89
C GLY A 39 -7.05 8.44 -17.38
N GLU A 40 -7.99 7.94 -18.18
CA GLU A 40 -8.97 8.77 -18.88
C GLU A 40 -10.40 8.22 -18.76
N VAL A 41 -11.35 9.09 -18.47
CA VAL A 41 -12.79 8.78 -18.42
C VAL A 41 -13.31 8.50 -19.82
N PHE A 42 -13.94 7.35 -20.03
CA PHE A 42 -14.51 6.97 -21.34
C PHE A 42 -16.04 6.86 -21.32
N SER A 43 -16.66 6.79 -20.14
CA SER A 43 -18.12 6.73 -20.02
C SER A 43 -18.58 7.43 -18.74
N VAL A 44 -19.58 8.28 -18.88
CA VAL A 44 -20.22 9.02 -17.80
C VAL A 44 -21.71 8.79 -17.89
N ASP A 45 -22.32 8.37 -16.79
CA ASP A 45 -23.78 8.29 -16.68
C ASP A 45 -24.41 9.67 -16.95
N SER A 46 -25.46 9.73 -17.76
CA SER A 46 -26.10 11.00 -18.15
C SER A 46 -26.63 11.80 -16.96
N ARG A 47 -26.91 11.15 -15.82
CA ARG A 47 -27.32 11.80 -14.57
C ARG A 47 -26.16 12.56 -13.90
N LEU A 48 -24.93 12.19 -14.20
CA LEU A 48 -23.70 12.83 -13.69
C LEU A 48 -23.14 13.88 -14.65
N GLY A 49 -23.46 13.80 -15.95
CA GLY A 49 -22.91 14.68 -16.99
C GLY A 49 -23.40 16.14 -16.96
N GLY A 50 -22.68 17.02 -17.66
CA GLY A 50 -23.09 18.40 -17.94
C GLY A 50 -22.34 19.48 -17.13
N SER A 51 -22.89 19.89 -15.98
CA SER A 51 -22.43 21.08 -15.22
C SER A 51 -21.40 20.78 -14.13
N THR A 52 -21.11 19.49 -13.90
CA THR A 52 -20.33 19.03 -12.76
C THR A 52 -18.86 18.81 -13.14
N GLY A 53 -18.53 18.76 -14.42
CA GLY A 53 -17.15 18.55 -14.88
C GLY A 53 -16.75 17.08 -15.05
N PHE A 54 -17.69 16.13 -14.96
CA PHE A 54 -17.48 14.79 -15.52
C PHE A 54 -17.80 14.80 -17.01
N THR A 55 -16.77 14.63 -17.81
CA THR A 55 -16.87 14.50 -19.26
C THR A 55 -15.96 13.37 -19.74
N ASN A 56 -16.39 12.68 -20.80
CA ASN A 56 -15.52 11.74 -21.51
C ASN A 56 -14.29 12.50 -22.00
N GLY A 57 -13.11 11.92 -21.82
CA GLY A 57 -11.84 12.58 -22.08
C GLY A 57 -11.17 13.19 -20.85
N ASN A 58 -11.86 13.28 -19.71
CA ASN A 58 -11.24 13.81 -18.51
C ASN A 58 -10.15 12.87 -18.01
N SER A 59 -8.97 13.44 -17.73
CA SER A 59 -7.95 12.75 -16.96
C SER A 59 -8.43 12.51 -15.53
N PHE A 60 -8.09 11.36 -14.98
CA PHE A 60 -8.15 11.12 -13.54
C PHE A 60 -6.76 10.82 -12.98
N ILE A 61 -6.60 11.14 -11.70
CA ILE A 61 -5.44 10.77 -10.90
C ILE A 61 -5.94 10.28 -9.56
N GLY A 62 -5.28 9.28 -9.00
CA GLY A 62 -5.61 8.82 -7.66
C GLY A 62 -4.51 7.97 -7.07
N SER A 63 -4.73 7.55 -5.84
CA SER A 63 -3.80 6.68 -5.12
C SER A 63 -4.55 5.81 -4.14
N TYR A 64 -3.95 4.68 -3.78
CA TYR A 64 -4.40 3.89 -2.65
C TYR A 64 -3.18 3.38 -1.87
N THR A 65 -3.36 3.28 -0.56
CA THR A 65 -2.35 2.82 0.38
C THR A 65 -2.87 1.60 1.11
N PHE A 66 -2.00 0.60 1.29
CA PHE A 66 -2.35 -0.65 1.97
C PHE A 66 -1.19 -1.23 2.76
N ASP A 67 -1.52 -2.09 3.71
CA ASP A 67 -0.55 -2.94 4.41
C ASP A 67 -0.21 -4.18 3.53
N PRO A 68 1.03 -4.31 3.02
CA PRO A 68 1.41 -5.44 2.18
C PRO A 68 1.54 -6.76 2.96
N THR A 69 1.50 -6.72 4.30
CA THR A 69 1.62 -7.91 5.17
C THR A 69 0.29 -8.42 5.68
N ALA A 70 -0.81 -7.81 5.25
CA ALA A 70 -2.14 -8.25 5.63
C ALA A 70 -2.37 -9.71 5.23
N LEU A 71 -2.96 -10.46 6.15
CA LEU A 71 -3.29 -11.86 5.92
C LEU A 71 -4.42 -11.99 4.90
N ASP A 72 -4.31 -13.01 4.06
CA ASP A 72 -5.40 -13.43 3.21
C ASP A 72 -6.58 -13.93 4.06
N THR A 73 -7.76 -13.42 3.78
CA THR A 73 -9.01 -13.82 4.45
C THR A 73 -9.81 -14.86 3.67
N ASN A 74 -9.41 -15.19 2.45
CA ASN A 74 -10.00 -16.25 1.64
C ASN A 74 -9.08 -17.49 1.66
N PRO A 75 -9.58 -18.67 2.05
CA PRO A 75 -8.75 -19.88 2.09
C PRO A 75 -8.51 -20.54 0.72
N ALA A 76 -9.13 -20.04 -0.36
CA ALA A 76 -8.91 -20.56 -1.71
C ALA A 76 -7.46 -20.30 -2.16
N THR A 77 -6.87 -21.22 -2.92
CA THR A 77 -5.47 -21.09 -3.40
C THR A 77 -5.34 -20.29 -4.69
N THR A 78 -6.46 -19.84 -5.26
CA THR A 78 -6.56 -19.12 -6.54
C THR A 78 -7.17 -17.74 -6.34
N SER A 79 -7.48 -17.35 -5.11
CA SER A 79 -8.20 -16.12 -4.83
C SER A 79 -7.95 -15.66 -3.42
N GLY A 80 -7.23 -14.54 -3.31
CA GLY A 80 -6.94 -13.87 -2.07
C GLY A 80 -7.78 -12.62 -1.89
N VAL A 81 -8.16 -12.35 -0.63
CA VAL A 81 -8.91 -11.17 -0.21
C VAL A 81 -8.21 -10.54 0.98
N TYR A 82 -7.69 -9.33 0.77
CA TYR A 82 -6.85 -8.60 1.71
C TYR A 82 -7.57 -7.34 2.19
N ARG A 83 -7.94 -7.31 3.48
CA ARG A 83 -8.58 -6.15 4.12
C ARG A 83 -7.54 -5.14 4.62
N SER A 84 -6.68 -4.71 3.69
CA SER A 84 -5.44 -4.00 3.98
C SER A 84 -5.45 -2.52 3.62
N LEU A 85 -6.50 -2.05 2.94
CA LEU A 85 -6.60 -0.65 2.52
C LEU A 85 -6.69 0.28 3.73
N THR A 86 -5.75 1.22 3.80
CA THR A 86 -5.67 2.23 4.87
C THR A 86 -5.98 3.63 4.36
N ASN A 87 -5.83 3.86 3.06
CA ASN A 87 -6.17 5.14 2.43
C ASN A 87 -6.46 4.95 0.95
N TRP A 88 -7.25 5.84 0.37
CA TRP A 88 -7.32 6.05 -1.07
C TRP A 88 -7.90 7.43 -1.40
N THR A 89 -7.59 7.89 -2.60
CA THR A 89 -8.10 9.14 -3.17
C THR A 89 -8.27 8.99 -4.68
N VAL A 90 -9.28 9.62 -5.24
CA VAL A 90 -9.38 9.84 -6.69
C VAL A 90 -9.83 11.26 -6.96
N GLN A 91 -9.23 11.86 -7.98
CA GLN A 91 -9.60 13.14 -8.51
C GLN A 91 -9.94 12.99 -10.00
N VAL A 92 -11.11 13.51 -10.38
CA VAL A 92 -11.59 13.57 -11.76
C VAL A 92 -12.07 14.99 -12.03
N GLY A 93 -11.33 15.73 -12.85
CA GLY A 93 -11.56 17.17 -13.00
C GLY A 93 -11.48 17.90 -11.66
N ALA A 94 -12.55 18.60 -11.27
CA ALA A 94 -12.66 19.31 -9.99
C ALA A 94 -13.21 18.45 -8.83
N HIS A 95 -13.62 17.20 -9.10
CA HIS A 95 -14.16 16.31 -8.08
C HIS A 95 -13.07 15.48 -7.43
N THR A 96 -13.04 15.49 -6.11
CA THR A 96 -12.21 14.59 -5.32
C THR A 96 -13.12 13.70 -4.48
N ALA A 97 -12.92 12.40 -4.60
CA ALA A 97 -13.49 11.42 -3.67
C ALA A 97 -12.38 10.83 -2.80
N THR A 98 -12.70 10.61 -1.54
CA THR A 98 -11.76 10.21 -0.50
C THR A 98 -12.25 8.99 0.26
N PHE A 99 -11.29 8.34 0.91
CA PHE A 99 -11.52 7.17 1.73
C PHE A 99 -12.47 7.37 2.89
N VAL A 100 -13.39 6.42 3.01
CA VAL A 100 -14.11 6.13 4.24
C VAL A 100 -13.62 4.80 4.76
N SER A 101 -13.02 4.81 5.94
CA SER A 101 -12.64 3.57 6.62
C SER A 101 -13.92 2.87 7.10
N LEU A 102 -14.30 1.81 6.38
CA LEU A 102 -15.43 0.97 6.74
C LEU A 102 -15.02 -0.51 6.69
N PRO A 103 -14.24 -1.00 7.66
CA PRO A 103 -13.98 -2.43 7.78
C PRO A 103 -15.31 -3.17 8.00
N PRO A 104 -15.54 -4.33 7.36
CA PRO A 104 -14.62 -5.09 6.53
C PRO A 104 -14.70 -4.76 5.02
N VAL A 105 -15.50 -3.79 4.58
CA VAL A 105 -15.90 -3.62 3.16
C VAL A 105 -14.72 -3.35 2.24
N ASN A 106 -13.76 -2.52 2.66
CA ASN A 106 -12.62 -2.14 1.84
C ASN A 106 -11.63 -3.30 1.71
N ALA A 107 -11.30 -3.69 0.47
CA ALA A 107 -10.42 -4.82 0.21
C ALA A 107 -9.65 -4.70 -1.11
N ILE A 108 -8.50 -5.37 -1.16
CA ILE A 108 -7.80 -5.73 -2.38
C ILE A 108 -8.06 -7.21 -2.63
N SER A 109 -8.43 -7.56 -3.86
CA SER A 109 -8.55 -8.95 -4.29
C SER A 109 -7.51 -9.26 -5.36
N VAL A 110 -6.90 -10.43 -5.25
CA VAL A 110 -5.99 -10.98 -6.25
C VAL A 110 -6.50 -12.36 -6.58
N ALA A 111 -6.72 -12.64 -7.85
CA ALA A 111 -7.15 -13.95 -8.29
C ALA A 111 -6.21 -14.43 -9.39
N ASN A 112 -5.71 -15.65 -9.22
CA ASN A 112 -4.86 -16.36 -10.16
C ASN A 112 -5.63 -17.57 -10.65
N ASP A 113 -5.94 -17.62 -11.95
CA ASP A 113 -6.76 -18.66 -12.54
C ASP A 113 -8.18 -18.77 -11.93
N LEU A 114 -8.89 -17.64 -11.78
CA LEU A 114 -10.25 -17.63 -11.26
C LEU A 114 -11.25 -18.21 -12.26
N PHE A 115 -11.91 -19.30 -11.89
CA PHE A 115 -12.93 -19.96 -12.70
C PHE A 115 -14.28 -19.24 -12.61
N PHE A 116 -14.68 -18.52 -13.64
CA PHE A 116 -16.04 -18.00 -13.80
C PHE A 116 -16.95 -19.02 -14.50
N THR A 117 -16.40 -19.73 -15.47
CA THR A 117 -17.03 -20.89 -16.12
C THR A 117 -15.92 -21.91 -16.44
N PRO A 118 -16.24 -23.17 -16.77
CA PRO A 118 -15.21 -24.17 -17.12
C PRO A 118 -14.27 -23.74 -18.27
N THR A 119 -14.68 -22.79 -19.10
CA THR A 119 -13.91 -22.27 -20.24
C THR A 119 -13.49 -20.81 -20.07
N ASN A 120 -13.79 -20.19 -18.93
CA ASN A 120 -13.49 -18.79 -18.66
C ASN A 120 -12.76 -18.72 -17.32
N ILE A 121 -11.44 -18.78 -17.43
CA ILE A 121 -10.49 -18.63 -16.34
C ILE A 121 -9.90 -17.23 -16.53
N LEU A 122 -9.66 -16.50 -15.44
CA LEU A 122 -9.17 -15.13 -15.51
C LEU A 122 -8.19 -14.87 -14.37
N ASP A 123 -7.16 -14.08 -14.66
CA ASP A 123 -6.42 -13.38 -13.62
C ASP A 123 -7.10 -12.04 -13.33
N VAL A 124 -7.30 -11.73 -12.06
CA VAL A 124 -8.02 -10.52 -11.64
C VAL A 124 -7.26 -9.81 -10.53
N TYR A 125 -7.06 -8.50 -10.71
CA TYR A 125 -6.63 -7.61 -9.63
C TYR A 125 -7.73 -6.59 -9.36
N GLY A 126 -8.28 -6.61 -8.15
CA GLY A 126 -9.38 -5.76 -7.73
C GLY A 126 -8.99 -4.88 -6.55
N VAL A 127 -9.41 -3.62 -6.57
CA VAL A 127 -9.36 -2.73 -5.41
C VAL A 127 -10.74 -2.14 -5.23
N HIS A 128 -11.37 -2.45 -4.09
CA HIS A 128 -12.69 -1.95 -3.74
C HIS A 128 -12.60 -1.11 -2.48
N ALA A 129 -13.15 0.10 -2.52
CA ALA A 129 -13.21 0.96 -1.35
C ALA A 129 -14.48 1.81 -1.32
N VAL A 130 -15.08 1.91 -0.14
CA VAL A 130 -16.13 2.87 0.15
C VAL A 130 -15.55 4.28 0.06
N ALA A 131 -16.36 5.16 -0.49
CA ALA A 131 -15.96 6.49 -0.88
C ALA A 131 -16.93 7.55 -0.34
N THR A 132 -16.39 8.73 -0.08
CA THR A 132 -17.19 9.93 0.12
C THR A 132 -16.63 11.06 -0.74
N GLY A 133 -17.43 12.08 -1.00
CA GLY A 133 -17.04 13.21 -1.82
C GLY A 133 -18.18 14.21 -1.98
N MET A 134 -17.96 15.20 -2.83
CA MET A 134 -19.01 16.16 -3.15
C MET A 134 -20.21 15.44 -3.79
N VAL A 135 -21.41 15.92 -3.45
CA VAL A 135 -22.65 15.45 -4.07
C VAL A 135 -22.76 16.05 -5.46
N VAL A 136 -23.05 15.20 -6.45
CA VAL A 136 -23.06 15.55 -7.88
C VAL A 136 -24.46 15.34 -8.41
N ASN A 137 -25.14 16.43 -8.80
CA ASN A 137 -26.55 16.40 -9.22
C ASN A 137 -27.47 15.66 -8.21
N GLY A 138 -27.22 15.86 -6.91
CA GLY A 138 -27.99 15.19 -5.84
C GLY A 138 -27.58 13.72 -5.59
N LEU A 139 -26.53 13.23 -6.25
CA LEU A 139 -26.03 11.86 -6.10
C LEU A 139 -24.75 11.87 -5.25
N ALA A 140 -24.75 11.11 -4.15
CA ALA A 140 -23.58 10.96 -3.30
C ALA A 140 -22.63 9.90 -3.88
N VAL A 141 -21.31 10.12 -3.75
CA VAL A 141 -20.33 9.08 -4.04
C VAL A 141 -20.58 7.89 -3.10
N ALA A 142 -20.61 6.69 -3.65
CA ALA A 142 -20.85 5.45 -2.92
C ALA A 142 -19.53 4.74 -2.62
N ASP A 143 -18.79 4.46 -3.69
CA ASP A 143 -17.62 3.62 -3.64
C ASP A 143 -16.82 3.74 -4.95
N PHE A 144 -15.68 3.08 -4.91
CA PHE A 144 -14.71 2.98 -5.98
C PHE A 144 -14.38 1.51 -6.24
N ASP A 145 -14.22 1.17 -7.52
CA ASP A 145 -13.65 -0.10 -7.97
C ASP A 145 -12.55 0.16 -9.00
N LEU A 146 -11.36 -0.39 -8.77
CA LEU A 146 -10.37 -0.64 -9.80
C LEU A 146 -10.37 -2.12 -10.11
N THR A 147 -10.39 -2.48 -11.39
CA THR A 147 -10.39 -3.87 -11.84
C THR A 147 -9.47 -4.02 -13.04
N LEU A 148 -8.46 -4.87 -12.89
CA LEU A 148 -7.62 -5.33 -13.97
C LEU A 148 -7.97 -6.79 -14.26
N GLN A 149 -8.15 -7.16 -15.53
CA GLN A 149 -8.46 -8.54 -15.93
C GLN A 149 -7.58 -8.98 -17.09
N ASP A 150 -7.03 -10.18 -16.95
CA ASP A 150 -6.26 -10.87 -17.97
C ASP A 150 -6.94 -12.20 -18.32
N ASN A 151 -7.29 -12.34 -19.59
CA ASN A 151 -7.94 -13.54 -20.12
C ASN A 151 -6.93 -14.58 -20.62
N SER A 152 -5.63 -14.31 -20.51
CA SER A 152 -4.56 -15.26 -20.85
C SER A 152 -4.04 -16.05 -19.65
N HIS A 153 -4.38 -15.60 -18.43
CA HIS A 153 -3.96 -16.15 -17.14
C HIS A 153 -2.43 -16.24 -17.00
N THR A 154 -1.78 -15.16 -17.41
CA THR A 154 -0.33 -15.01 -17.31
C THR A 154 0.08 -13.81 -16.48
N ALA A 155 -0.89 -13.02 -15.99
CA ALA A 155 -0.63 -11.84 -15.19
C ALA A 155 -0.16 -12.19 -13.78
N PHE A 156 -0.63 -13.32 -13.23
CA PHE A 156 -0.26 -13.81 -11.92
C PHE A 156 0.28 -15.24 -11.95
N ASN A 157 0.91 -15.62 -10.85
CA ASN A 157 1.36 -17.00 -10.58
C ASN A 157 0.93 -17.48 -9.19
N SER A 158 0.21 -16.64 -8.46
CA SER A 158 -0.31 -16.84 -7.11
C SER A 158 -1.35 -15.76 -6.81
N ASP A 159 -2.13 -15.96 -5.77
CA ASP A 159 -3.09 -15.00 -5.23
C ASP A 159 -2.49 -14.08 -4.15
N ALA A 160 -1.18 -14.07 -4.00
CA ALA A 160 -0.46 -13.25 -3.04
C ALA A 160 -0.65 -11.75 -3.33
N LEU A 161 -0.86 -10.94 -2.29
CA LEU A 161 -0.95 -9.48 -2.40
C LEU A 161 0.37 -8.89 -2.93
N PRO A 162 0.39 -8.28 -4.14
CA PRO A 162 1.63 -7.80 -4.72
C PRO A 162 2.10 -6.51 -4.05
N ALA A 163 3.34 -6.49 -3.54
CA ALA A 163 3.98 -5.29 -3.00
C ALA A 163 4.51 -4.34 -4.11
N THR A 164 4.48 -4.77 -5.37
CA THR A 164 4.82 -3.96 -6.54
C THR A 164 3.62 -3.89 -7.48
N PRO A 165 3.41 -2.77 -8.21
CA PRO A 165 2.32 -2.67 -9.14
C PRO A 165 2.34 -3.79 -10.18
N PRO A 166 1.23 -4.49 -10.41
CA PRO A 166 1.16 -5.45 -11.49
C PRO A 166 1.27 -4.72 -12.84
N SER A 167 1.95 -5.33 -13.80
CA SER A 167 2.17 -4.73 -15.12
C SER A 167 0.85 -4.55 -15.85
N LEU A 168 0.44 -3.31 -16.12
CA LEU A 168 -0.80 -3.04 -16.84
C LEU A 168 -0.85 -3.75 -18.20
N ASN A 169 0.30 -3.93 -18.87
CA ASN A 169 0.38 -4.59 -20.17
C ASN A 169 -0.06 -6.06 -20.16
N SER A 170 -0.07 -6.72 -19.00
CA SER A 170 -0.59 -8.09 -18.87
C SER A 170 -2.12 -8.15 -18.88
N PHE A 171 -2.81 -7.02 -18.65
CA PHE A 171 -4.27 -6.99 -18.55
C PHE A 171 -4.91 -6.41 -19.79
N ALA A 172 -5.87 -7.15 -20.34
CA ALA A 172 -6.70 -6.72 -21.46
C ALA A 172 -7.77 -5.70 -21.03
N ASN A 173 -8.28 -5.83 -19.81
CA ASN A 173 -9.23 -4.90 -19.22
C ASN A 173 -8.57 -4.15 -18.05
N ARG A 174 -8.71 -2.82 -18.03
CA ARG A 174 -8.09 -1.92 -17.04
C ARG A 174 -9.08 -0.86 -16.63
N THR A 175 -10.15 -1.26 -15.97
CA THR A 175 -11.27 -0.37 -15.69
C THR A 175 -11.18 0.19 -14.28
N LEU A 176 -11.54 1.46 -14.16
CA LEU A 176 -11.85 2.13 -12.91
C LEU A 176 -13.29 2.60 -12.97
N ARG A 177 -14.01 2.45 -11.86
CA ARG A 177 -15.39 2.88 -11.72
C ARG A 177 -15.57 3.66 -10.43
N LEU A 178 -16.09 4.86 -10.54
CA LEU A 178 -16.61 5.64 -9.42
C LEU A 178 -18.14 5.53 -9.43
N ARG A 179 -18.73 4.99 -8.37
CA ARG A 179 -20.17 4.74 -8.28
C ARG A 179 -20.83 5.77 -7.37
N PHE A 180 -22.05 6.15 -7.71
CA PHE A 180 -22.85 7.15 -7.01
C PHE A 180 -24.21 6.56 -6.67
N LEU A 181 -24.67 6.78 -5.44
CA LEU A 181 -25.99 6.38 -4.98
C LEU A 181 -27.05 7.31 -5.57
N THR A 182 -28.09 6.69 -6.11
CA THR A 182 -29.28 7.41 -6.60
C THR A 182 -30.39 7.36 -5.56
N MET A 183 -31.30 8.34 -5.60
CA MET A 183 -32.43 8.43 -4.66
C MET A 183 -33.34 7.19 -4.67
N ASN A 184 -33.33 6.42 -5.75
CA ASN A 184 -34.13 5.20 -5.90
C ASN A 184 -33.35 3.92 -5.55
N GLY A 185 -32.15 4.02 -4.97
CA GLY A 185 -31.30 2.88 -4.62
C GLY A 185 -30.50 2.27 -5.78
N GLY A 186 -30.64 2.80 -7.00
CA GLY A 186 -29.77 2.44 -8.14
C GLY A 186 -28.41 3.13 -8.08
N LEU A 187 -27.52 2.75 -9.01
CA LEU A 187 -26.18 3.35 -9.13
C LEU A 187 -26.04 4.13 -10.43
N ALA A 188 -25.44 5.32 -10.34
CA ALA A 188 -24.85 6.03 -11.48
C ALA A 188 -23.33 5.83 -11.43
N HIS A 189 -22.65 5.90 -12.57
CA HIS A 189 -21.21 5.63 -12.60
C HIS A 189 -20.44 6.52 -13.56
N VAL A 190 -19.19 6.77 -13.19
CA VAL A 190 -18.13 7.25 -14.08
C VAL A 190 -17.18 6.07 -14.29
N GLN A 191 -16.90 5.73 -15.54
CA GLN A 191 -15.96 4.68 -15.92
C GLN A 191 -14.77 5.28 -16.66
N ALA A 192 -13.59 4.76 -16.32
CA ALA A 192 -12.34 5.26 -16.82
C ALA A 192 -11.37 4.10 -17.10
N ASN A 193 -10.46 4.32 -18.05
CA ASN A 193 -9.42 3.36 -18.40
C ASN A 193 -8.13 3.72 -17.66
N VAL A 194 -7.51 2.76 -16.97
CA VAL A 194 -6.27 2.98 -16.23
C VAL A 194 -5.08 2.93 -17.21
N ALA A 195 -4.37 4.05 -17.31
CA ALA A 195 -3.22 4.23 -18.19
C ALA A 195 -1.89 4.02 -17.48
N SER A 196 -1.80 4.35 -16.18
CA SER A 196 -0.61 4.09 -15.37
C SER A 196 -0.96 3.56 -13.98
N LEU A 197 -0.08 2.72 -13.45
CA LEU A 197 -0.12 2.23 -12.07
C LEU A 197 1.34 2.11 -11.59
N THR A 198 1.73 2.93 -10.62
CA THR A 198 3.12 3.06 -10.19
C THR A 198 3.25 3.10 -8.68
N ALA A 199 4.30 2.52 -8.12
CA ALA A 199 4.59 2.62 -6.70
C ALA A 199 5.09 4.03 -6.37
N VAL A 200 4.61 4.58 -5.27
CA VAL A 200 5.13 5.83 -4.70
C VAL A 200 6.28 5.46 -3.76
N PRO A 201 7.52 5.91 -4.03
CA PRO A 201 8.64 5.61 -3.14
C PRO A 201 8.43 6.20 -1.75
N VAL A 202 8.80 5.44 -0.71
CA VAL A 202 8.84 5.94 0.66
C VAL A 202 9.83 7.12 0.70
N PRO A 203 9.48 8.27 1.29
CA PRO A 203 10.37 9.43 1.32
C PRO A 203 11.73 9.06 1.93
N ALA A 204 12.82 9.30 1.20
CA ALA A 204 14.19 9.01 1.66
C ALA A 204 14.53 9.69 3.00
N ALA A 205 13.81 10.76 3.35
CA ALA A 205 13.91 11.42 4.64
C ALA A 205 13.62 10.48 5.83
N VAL A 206 12.72 9.49 5.68
CA VAL A 206 12.45 8.50 6.73
C VAL A 206 13.66 7.60 6.95
N LEU A 207 14.28 7.13 5.86
CA LEU A 207 15.50 6.32 5.89
C LEU A 207 16.70 7.12 6.43
N LEU A 208 16.83 8.38 6.01
CA LEU A 208 17.89 9.29 6.45
C LEU A 208 17.74 9.66 7.93
N PHE A 209 16.51 9.88 8.40
CA PHE A 209 16.24 10.15 9.80
C PHE A 209 16.55 8.92 10.67
N GLY A 210 16.14 7.73 10.22
CA GLY A 210 16.45 6.47 10.91
C GLY A 210 17.96 6.23 11.03
N THR A 211 18.69 6.34 9.94
CA THR A 211 20.16 6.17 9.91
C THR A 211 20.91 7.30 10.63
N GLY A 212 20.42 8.54 10.55
CA GLY A 212 20.99 9.68 11.25
C GLY A 212 20.84 9.56 12.77
N LEU A 213 19.71 9.07 13.26
CA LEU A 213 19.48 8.86 14.68
C LEU A 213 20.38 7.75 15.24
N THR A 214 20.54 6.63 14.52
CA THR A 214 21.45 5.55 14.95
C THR A 214 22.90 6.02 14.96
N ALA A 215 23.32 6.80 13.95
CA ALA A 215 24.64 7.42 13.93
C ALA A 215 24.85 8.37 15.14
N LEU A 216 23.87 9.22 15.47
CA LEU A 216 23.98 10.16 16.58
C LEU A 216 24.04 9.46 17.95
N ILE A 217 23.29 8.38 18.16
CA ILE A 217 23.35 7.57 19.38
C ILE A 217 24.76 6.94 19.51
N SER A 218 25.31 6.42 18.41
CA SER A 218 26.65 5.81 18.40
C SER A 218 27.76 6.82 18.72
N LEU A 219 27.66 8.05 18.21
CA LEU A 219 28.61 9.14 18.45
C LEU A 219 28.47 9.73 19.87
N GLY A 220 27.23 9.87 20.37
CA GLY A 220 26.93 10.34 21.72
C GLY A 220 27.48 9.43 22.82
N ALA A 221 27.35 8.11 22.65
CA ALA A 221 27.88 7.11 23.58
C ALA A 221 29.41 7.12 23.67
N GLY A 222 30.11 7.36 22.55
CA GLY A 222 31.58 7.46 22.51
C GLY A 222 32.12 8.71 23.22
N SER A 223 31.42 9.84 23.14
CA SER A 223 31.89 11.12 23.70
C SER A 223 31.82 11.18 25.24
N ARG A 224 30.81 10.54 25.85
CA ARG A 224 30.66 10.51 27.33
C ARG A 224 31.75 9.68 28.01
N ARG A 225 32.26 8.64 27.34
CA ARG A 225 33.39 7.85 27.86
C ARG A 225 34.71 8.61 27.93
N ARG A 226 34.95 9.57 27.03
CA ARG A 226 36.18 10.38 27.07
C ARG A 226 36.22 11.37 28.22
N LYS A 227 35.07 11.82 28.72
CA LYS A 227 35.03 12.76 29.86
C LYS A 227 35.28 12.11 31.23
N GLN A 228 35.06 10.80 31.37
CA GLN A 228 35.31 10.11 32.65
C GLN A 228 36.76 9.64 32.87
N ILE A 229 37.62 9.69 31.84
CA ILE A 229 39.04 9.23 31.94
C ILE A 229 39.99 10.37 32.34
N ARG A 230 39.51 11.62 32.47
CA ARG A 230 40.34 12.78 32.81
C ARG A 230 40.01 13.34 34.20
N VAL A 231 40.04 12.50 35.21
CA VAL A 231 40.21 12.90 36.62
C VAL A 231 41.17 11.90 37.26
N ALA A 232 42.45 12.25 37.25
CA ALA A 232 43.50 11.72 38.11
C ALA A 232 44.46 12.87 38.38
#